data_AF-A0A6J4N212-F1
#
_entry.id   AF-A0A6J4N212-F1
#
_cell.length_a   1.000
_cell.length_b   1.000
_cell.length_c   1.000
_cell.angle_alpha   90.00
_cell.angle_beta   90.00
_cell.angle_gamma   90.00
#
_symmetry.space_group_name_H-M   'P 1'
#
loop_
_entity.id
_entity.type
_entity.pdbx_description
1 polymer ?
#
loop_
_entity_poly.entity_id
_entity_poly.type
_entity_poly.pdbx_seq_one_letter_code
_entity_poly.pdbx_strand_id
1 'polypeptide(L)'
;MDSPAAPLPSPFTAAERELLRREMGLHFGQYPSLSGGLLLRTWRGGPRKGEPKLPPAVLSMLERHLVEVRTERSGPRAFFTEAGLAALRR
;
A
#
# COMPACT_ATOMS: atom_id res chain seq x y z
N MET A 1 9.73 -31.91 19.92
CA MET A 1 10.06 -31.52 18.54
C MET A 1 8.91 -30.67 18.05
N ASP A 2 9.01 -29.35 18.19
CA ASP A 2 8.02 -28.43 17.63
C ASP A 2 8.16 -28.43 16.11
N SER A 3 7.13 -28.91 15.40
CA SER A 3 7.01 -28.70 13.96
C SER A 3 6.90 -27.20 13.68
N PRO A 4 7.64 -26.63 12.71
CA PRO A 4 7.39 -25.26 12.30
C PRO A 4 5.99 -25.21 11.70
N ALA A 5 5.09 -24.48 12.37
CA ALA A 5 3.76 -24.19 11.84
C ALA A 5 3.90 -23.63 10.42
N ALA A 6 3.11 -24.15 9.48
CA ALA A 6 3.08 -23.64 8.12
C ALA A 6 2.86 -22.11 8.14
N PRO A 7 3.58 -21.33 7.31
CA PRO A 7 3.42 -19.89 7.29
C PRO A 7 1.94 -19.56 7.04
N LEU A 8 1.39 -18.67 7.89
CA LEU A 8 0.02 -18.23 7.76
C LEU A 8 -0.18 -17.64 6.36
N PRO A 9 -1.34 -17.87 5.72
CA PRO A 9 -1.61 -17.31 4.41
C PRO A 9 -1.49 -15.79 4.47
N SER A 10 -0.80 -15.22 3.47
CA SER A 10 -0.60 -13.77 3.39
C SER A 10 -1.95 -13.05 3.44
N PRO A 11 -2.12 -12.05 4.31
CA PRO A 11 -3.36 -11.26 4.40
C PRO A 11 -3.59 -10.37 3.17
N PHE A 12 -2.62 -10.29 2.25
CA PHE A 12 -2.71 -9.56 1.00
C PHE A 12 -3.13 -10.49 -0.15
N THR A 13 -4.02 -9.99 -1.01
CA THR A 13 -4.36 -10.64 -2.28
C THR A 13 -3.17 -10.64 -3.24
N ALA A 14 -3.24 -11.43 -4.32
CA ALA A 14 -2.17 -11.46 -5.32
C ALA A 14 -1.91 -10.09 -5.95
N ALA A 15 -2.97 -9.34 -6.27
CA ALA A 15 -2.87 -8.01 -6.86
C ALA A 15 -2.24 -6.99 -5.90
N GLU A 16 -2.53 -7.08 -4.61
CA GLU A 16 -1.94 -6.21 -3.59
C GLU A 16 -0.47 -6.52 -3.40
N ARG A 17 -0.09 -7.80 -3.30
CA ARG A 17 1.33 -8.18 -3.21
C ARG A 17 2.11 -7.69 -4.42
N GLU A 18 1.52 -7.78 -5.61
CA GLU A 18 2.17 -7.29 -6.82
C GLU A 18 2.36 -5.76 -6.79
N LEU A 19 1.33 -5.01 -6.39
CA LEU A 19 1.45 -3.58 -6.17
C LEU A 19 2.55 -3.26 -5.14
N LEU A 20 2.55 -3.96 -4.00
CA LEU A 20 3.51 -3.73 -2.93
C LEU A 20 4.94 -4.03 -3.36
N ARG A 21 5.18 -5.10 -4.12
CA ARG A 21 6.52 -5.39 -4.67
C ARG A 21 6.98 -4.30 -5.63
N ARG A 22 6.08 -3.80 -6.47
CA ARG A 22 6.38 -2.73 -7.42
C ARG A 22 6.68 -1.42 -6.71
N GLU A 23 5.87 -1.04 -5.73
CA GLU A 23 5.99 0.26 -5.05
C GLU A 23 7.03 0.26 -3.92
N MET A 24 7.28 -0.87 -3.27
CA MET A 24 8.30 -1.00 -2.21
C MET A 24 9.60 -1.65 -2.69
N GLY A 25 9.69 -1.96 -3.99
CA GLY A 25 10.90 -2.46 -4.63
C GLY A 25 12.01 -1.40 -4.70
N LEU A 26 13.16 -1.81 -5.22
CA LEU A 26 14.32 -0.93 -5.37
C LEU A 26 14.03 0.19 -6.37
N HIS A 27 14.05 1.43 -5.90
CA HIS A 27 13.87 2.63 -6.72
C HIS A 27 15.12 3.50 -6.64
N PHE A 28 15.74 3.79 -7.78
CA PHE A 28 16.93 4.64 -7.85
C PHE A 28 18.04 4.23 -6.85
N GLY A 29 18.21 2.93 -6.63
CA GLY A 29 19.22 2.38 -5.72
C GLY A 29 18.82 2.36 -4.23
N GLN A 30 17.59 2.74 -3.87
CA GLN A 30 17.11 2.74 -2.49
C GLN A 30 15.74 2.05 -2.38
N TYR A 31 15.50 1.38 -1.25
CA TYR A 31 14.17 0.87 -0.93
C TYR A 31 13.34 1.99 -0.28
N PRO A 32 12.11 2.25 -0.75
CA PRO A 32 11.21 3.20 -0.10
C PRO A 32 10.93 2.82 1.35
N SER A 33 10.75 3.83 2.20
CA SER A 33 10.32 3.61 3.59
C SER A 33 8.81 3.32 3.65
N LEU A 34 8.42 2.33 4.47
CA LEU A 34 7.00 2.07 4.76
C LEU A 34 6.29 3.28 5.37
N SER A 35 7.01 4.08 6.18
CA SER A 35 6.46 5.31 6.76
C SER A 35 6.18 6.40 5.73
N GLY A 36 6.78 6.32 4.54
CA GLY A 36 6.58 7.26 3.44
C GLY A 36 5.29 7.03 2.66
N GLY A 37 4.61 5.89 2.87
CA GLY A 37 3.40 5.52 2.14
C GLY A 37 3.58 5.33 0.62
N LEU A 38 2.54 4.80 -0.02
CA LEU A 38 2.49 4.58 -1.46
C LEU A 38 2.00 5.86 -2.16
N LEU A 39 2.77 6.35 -3.13
CA LEU A 39 2.40 7.58 -3.85
C LEU A 39 1.18 7.35 -4.75
N LEU A 40 0.14 8.18 -4.59
CA LEU A 40 -1.05 8.14 -5.44
C LEU A 40 -0.99 9.26 -6.46
N ARG A 41 -1.16 8.88 -7.74
CA ARG A 41 -1.36 9.86 -8.80
C ARG A 41 -2.70 10.56 -8.61
N THR A 42 -2.81 11.80 -9.04
CA THR A 42 -4.09 12.53 -9.05
C THR A 42 -4.68 12.62 -10.46
N TRP A 43 -5.99 12.87 -10.55
CA TRP A 43 -6.62 13.25 -11.82
C TRP A 43 -6.15 14.64 -12.25
N ARG A 44 -5.60 14.74 -13.46
CA ARG A 44 -5.08 16.01 -14.00
C ARG A 44 -6.17 17.02 -14.38
N GLY A 45 -7.39 16.54 -14.67
CA GLY A 45 -8.51 17.37 -15.13
C GLY A 45 -9.85 16.65 -15.00
N GLY A 46 -10.92 17.31 -15.43
CA GLY A 46 -12.29 16.81 -15.32
C GLY A 46 -12.89 16.98 -13.91
N PRO A 47 -14.08 16.41 -13.65
CA PRO A 47 -14.81 16.59 -12.39
C PRO A 47 -14.04 16.14 -11.14
N ARG A 48 -13.14 15.18 -11.30
CA ARG A 48 -12.33 14.60 -10.21
C ARG A 48 -10.96 15.24 -10.07
N LYS A 49 -10.70 16.38 -10.75
CA LYS A 49 -9.38 17.03 -10.79
C LYS A 49 -8.83 17.21 -9.37
N GLY A 50 -7.59 16.76 -9.16
CA GLY A 50 -6.91 16.85 -7.87
C GLY A 50 -7.20 15.69 -6.91
N GLU A 51 -8.25 14.91 -7.14
CA GLU A 51 -8.51 13.71 -6.32
C GLU A 51 -7.46 12.62 -6.58
N PRO A 52 -7.14 11.81 -5.56
CA PRO A 52 -6.30 10.62 -5.74
C PRO A 52 -6.97 9.60 -6.66
N LYS A 53 -6.17 9.05 -7.56
CA LYS A 53 -6.50 7.83 -8.29
C LYS A 53 -6.22 6.67 -7.35
N LEU A 54 -7.25 5.86 -7.10
CA LEU A 54 -7.14 4.65 -6.29
C LEU A 54 -7.08 3.44 -7.22
N PRO A 55 -5.89 2.83 -7.43
CA PRO A 55 -5.80 1.52 -8.07
C PRO A 55 -6.67 0.50 -7.32
N PRO A 56 -7.24 -0.52 -7.99
CA PRO A 56 -8.08 -1.52 -7.33
C PRO A 56 -7.42 -2.18 -6.11
N ALA A 57 -6.11 -2.44 -6.16
CA ALA A 57 -5.36 -2.97 -5.02
C ALA A 57 -5.29 -1.98 -3.83
N VAL A 58 -5.12 -0.68 -4.08
CA VAL A 58 -5.15 0.32 -3.00
C VAL A 58 -6.56 0.45 -2.43
N LEU A 59 -7.58 0.45 -3.28
CA LEU A 59 -8.97 0.51 -2.85
C LEU A 59 -9.33 -0.69 -1.95
N SER A 60 -8.96 -1.91 -2.36
CA SER A 60 -9.16 -3.13 -1.57
C SER A 60 -8.43 -3.10 -0.22
N MET A 61 -7.23 -2.52 -0.16
CA MET A 61 -6.52 -2.31 1.12
C MET A 61 -7.18 -1.24 1.99
N LEU A 62 -7.71 -0.17 1.38
CA LEU A 62 -8.41 0.92 2.08
C LEU A 62 -9.72 0.43 2.68
N GLU A 63 -10.53 -0.30 1.92
CA GLU A 63 -11.81 -0.89 2.38
C GLU A 63 -11.61 -1.87 3.54
N ARG A 64 -10.44 -2.52 3.61
CA ARG A 64 -10.04 -3.43 4.70
C ARG A 64 -9.22 -2.74 5.80
N HIS A 65 -9.11 -1.43 5.78
CA HIS A 65 -8.38 -0.62 6.76
C HIS A 65 -6.88 -0.99 6.93
N LEU A 66 -6.26 -1.56 5.90
CA LEU A 66 -4.83 -1.85 5.89
C LEU A 66 -4.00 -0.62 5.51
N VAL A 67 -4.61 0.29 4.76
CA VAL A 67 -4.05 1.61 4.46
C VAL A 67 -5.09 2.69 4.69
N GLU A 68 -4.61 3.91 4.85
CA GLU A 68 -5.44 5.12 4.84
C GLU A 68 -4.85 6.12 3.84
N VAL A 69 -5.70 6.90 3.19
CA VAL A 69 -5.26 7.91 2.23
C VAL A 69 -5.16 9.25 2.94
N ARG A 70 -3.96 9.84 2.95
CA ARG A 70 -3.71 11.17 3.48
C ARG A 70 -3.10 12.04 2.39
N THR A 71 -3.49 13.31 2.35
CA THR A 71 -2.92 14.30 1.44
C THR A 71 -1.85 15.08 2.15
N GLU A 72 -0.59 14.91 1.73
CA GLU A 72 0.53 15.70 2.21
C GLU A 72 0.91 16.80 1.21
N ARG A 73 1.86 17.66 1.59
CA ARG A 73 2.41 18.70 0.70
C ARG A 73 2.95 18.14 -0.62
N SER A 74 3.45 16.89 -0.60
CA SER A 74 3.96 16.21 -1.80
C SER A 74 2.88 15.53 -2.65
N GLY A 75 1.62 15.55 -2.21
CA GLY A 75 0.48 14.89 -2.86
C GLY A 75 -0.16 13.81 -1.97
N PRO A 76 -1.24 13.16 -2.46
CA PRO A 76 -1.90 12.10 -1.73
C PRO A 76 -1.08 10.82 -1.73
N ARG A 77 -1.07 10.15 -0.58
CA ARG A 77 -0.36 8.90 -0.33
C ARG A 77 -1.25 7.94 0.45
N ALA A 78 -1.08 6.64 0.19
CA ALA A 78 -1.68 5.58 1.00
C ALA A 78 -0.67 5.14 2.06
N PHE A 79 -0.94 5.44 3.33
CA PHE A 79 -0.09 5.07 4.46
C PHE A 79 -0.59 3.76 5.07
N PHE A 80 0.33 2.87 5.45
CA PHE A 80 -0.05 1.69 6.21
C PHE A 80 -0.59 2.08 7.57
N THR A 81 -1.72 1.49 7.94
CA THR A 81 -2.22 1.52 9.32
C THR A 81 -1.43 0.52 10.17
N GLU A 82 -1.63 0.53 11.48
CA GLU A 82 -1.07 -0.51 12.35
C GLU A 82 -1.49 -1.92 11.91
N ALA A 83 -2.73 -2.09 11.46
CA ALA A 83 -3.22 -3.36 10.92
C ALA A 83 -2.48 -3.74 9.62
N GLY A 84 -2.24 -2.79 8.73
CA GLY A 84 -1.44 -2.99 7.52
C GLY A 84 0.01 -3.37 7.81
N LEU A 85 0.64 -2.72 8.78
CA LEU A 85 2.00 -3.04 9.21
C LEU A 85 2.07 -4.43 9.85
N ALA A 86 1.09 -4.78 10.69
CA ALA A 86 0.99 -6.12 11.25
C ALA A 86 0.78 -7.18 10.16
N ALA A 87 0.01 -6.85 9.11
CA ALA A 87 -0.22 -7.71 7.97
C ALA A 87 1.05 -7.96 7.13
N LEU A 88 1.93 -6.96 7.00
CA LEU A 88 3.23 -7.09 6.30
C LEU A 88 4.25 -7.99 7.02
N ARG A 89 4.09 -8.18 8.34
CA ARG A 89 5.01 -8.97 9.17
C ARG A 89 4.70 -10.48 9.17
N ARG A 90 3.65 -10.91 8.47
CA ARG A 90 3.23 -12.31 8.35
C ARG A 90 3.75 -12.90 7.06
#